data_AF-A0A949BUT6-F1
#
_entry.id   AF-A0A949BUT6-F1
#
_cell.length_a   1.000
_cell.length_b   1.000
_cell.length_c   1.000
_cell.angle_alpha   90.00
_cell.angle_beta   90.00
_cell.angle_gamma   90.00
#
_symmetry.space_group_name_H-M   'P 1'
#
loop_
_entity.id
_entity.type
_entity.pdbx_description
1 polymer ?
#
loop_
_entity_poly.entity_id
_entity_poly.type
_entity_poly.pdbx_seq_one_letter_code
_entity_poly.pdbx_strand_id
1 'polypeptide(L)' 'MKTYNTAVVGATGAVGQEMIKILEERNFPIKEIKLLASARSARKRL' A
#
# COMPACT_ATOMS: atom_id res chain seq x y z
N MET A 1 -14.55 16.42 -1.88
CA MET A 1 -13.23 15.93 -2.33
C MET A 1 -13.37 14.47 -2.72
N LYS A 2 -12.86 14.03 -3.89
CA LYS A 2 -13.01 12.64 -4.34
C LYS A 2 -11.99 11.75 -3.63
N THR A 3 -12.44 10.60 -3.12
CA THR A 3 -11.61 9.59 -2.46
C THR A 3 -11.57 8.30 -3.29
N TYR A 4 -10.48 7.55 -3.21
CA TYR A 4 -10.26 6.35 -4.04
C TYR A 4 -10.09 5.09 -3.20
N ASN A 5 -10.59 3.96 -3.70
CA ASN A 5 -10.18 2.65 -3.20
C ASN A 5 -8.84 2.29 -3.85
N THR A 6 -7.81 2.13 -3.04
CA THR A 6 -6.42 2.01 -3.51
C THR A 6 -5.85 0.64 -3.13
N ALA A 7 -5.12 0.01 -4.03
CA ALA A 7 -4.42 -1.23 -3.73
C ALA A 7 -2.93 -1.09 -4.03
N VAL A 8 -2.08 -1.51 -3.10
CA VAL A 8 -0.62 -1.55 -3.28
C VAL A 8 -0.21 -3.01 -3.48
N VAL A 9 0.22 -3.34 -4.70
CA VAL A 9 0.71 -4.68 -5.05
C VAL A 9 2.21 -4.76 -4.78
N GLY A 10 2.64 -5.78 -4.05
CA GLY A 10 4.04 -5.90 -3.61
C GLY A 10 4.33 -5.08 -2.34
N ALA A 11 3.32 -4.89 -1.47
CA ALA A 11 3.43 -4.08 -0.25
C ALA A 11 4.60 -4.48 0.66
N THR A 12 5.05 -5.75 0.62
CA THR A 12 6.18 -6.27 1.40
C THR A 12 7.57 -6.00 0.81
N GLY A 13 7.63 -5.52 -0.44
CA GLY A 13 8.90 -5.18 -1.10
C GLY A 13 9.38 -3.78 -0.74
N ALA A 14 10.66 -3.48 -0.97
CA ALA A 14 11.24 -2.16 -0.69
C ALA A 14 10.45 -1.01 -1.36
N VAL A 15 10.08 -1.18 -2.63
CA VAL A 15 9.28 -0.20 -3.38
C VAL A 15 7.86 -0.08 -2.84
N GLY A 16 7.24 -1.19 -2.46
CA GLY A 16 5.87 -1.19 -1.91
C GLY A 16 5.80 -0.44 -0.57
N GLN A 17 6.82 -0.59 0.27
CA GLN A 17 6.95 0.15 1.52
C GLN A 17 7.11 1.66 1.29
N GLU A 18 7.98 2.08 0.37
CA GLU A 18 8.11 3.52 0.10
C GLU A 18 6.88 4.12 -0.59
N MET A 19 6.17 3.34 -1.42
CA MET A 19 4.91 3.79 -1.99
C MET A 19 3.88 4.11 -0.89
N ILE A 20 3.81 3.28 0.17
CA ILE A 20 2.90 3.52 1.31
C ILE A 20 3.28 4.82 2.03
N LYS A 21 4.57 5.05 2.30
CA LYS A 21 5.03 6.30 2.94
C LYS A 21 4.70 7.52 2.09
N ILE A 22 4.95 7.47 0.78
CA ILE A 22 4.63 8.59 -0.13
C ILE A 22 3.12 8.88 -0.15
N LEU A 23 2.27 7.84 -0.15
CA LEU A 23 0.82 8.04 -0.10
C LEU A 23 0.38 8.76 1.18
N GLU A 24 1.01 8.43 2.31
CA GLU A 24 0.78 9.10 3.61
C GLU A 24 1.30 10.55 3.61
N GLU A 25 2.56 10.77 3.23
CA GLU A 25 3.19 12.10 3.14
C GLU A 25 2.43 13.06 2.23
N ARG A 26 1.86 12.54 1.14
CA ARG A 26 1.08 13.33 0.17
C ARG A 26 -0.36 13.54 0.59
N ASN A 27 -0.81 12.99 1.72
CA ASN A 27 -2.22 12.95 2.12
C ASN A 27 -3.11 12.48 0.97
N PHE A 28 -2.70 11.41 0.29
CA PHE A 28 -3.43 10.92 -0.87
C PHE A 28 -4.87 10.56 -0.46
N PRO A 29 -5.90 10.96 -1.23
CA PRO A 29 -7.29 10.81 -0.80
C PRO A 29 -7.75 9.35 -0.93
N ILE A 30 -7.47 8.56 0.11
CA ILE A 30 -7.82 7.15 0.21
C ILE A 30 -9.14 6.99 0.96
N LYS A 31 -10.06 6.22 0.37
CA LYS A 31 -11.27 5.73 1.04
C LYS A 31 -11.00 4.40 1.75
N GLU A 32 -10.30 3.49 1.08
CA GLU A 32 -9.93 2.17 1.56
C GLU A 32 -8.59 1.77 0.91
N ILE A 33 -7.69 1.16 1.68
CA ILE A 33 -6.42 0.65 1.17
C ILE A 33 -6.33 -0.87 1.32
N LYS A 34 -5.94 -1.56 0.24
CA LYS A 34 -5.65 -2.99 0.24
C LYS A 34 -4.17 -3.23 -0.02
N LEU A 35 -3.46 -3.75 0.97
CA LEU A 35 -2.06 -4.15 0.82
C LEU A 35 -1.99 -5.59 0.33
N LEU A 36 -1.42 -5.78 -0.86
CA LEU A 36 -1.34 -7.07 -1.52
C LEU A 36 0.13 -7.50 -1.63
N ALA A 37 0.39 -8.76 -1.31
CA ALA A 37 1.71 -9.37 -1.44
C ALA A 37 1.59 -10.78 -2.05
N SER A 38 2.69 -11.28 -2.60
CA SER A 38 2.72 -12.67 -3.09
C SER A 38 2.47 -13.66 -1.95
N ALA A 39 1.94 -14.85 -2.24
CA ALA A 39 1.73 -15.90 -1.23
C ALA A 39 3.01 -16.26 -0.46
N ARG A 40 4.18 -16.20 -1.12
CA ARG A 40 5.50 -16.39 -0.48
C ARG A 40 5.83 -15.28 0.53
N SER A 41 5.40 -14.06 0.25
CA SER A 41 5.67 -12.89 1.08
C SER A 41 4.60 -12.61 2.12
N ALA A 42 3.41 -13.19 2.00
CA ALA A 42 2.27 -13.02 2.92
C ALA A 42 2.56 -13.45 4.37
N ARG A 43 3.67 -14.17 4.60
CA ARG A 43 4.10 -14.63 5.92
C ARG A 43 5.12 -13.67 6.59
N LYS A 44 5.62 -12.65 5.89
CA LYS A 44 6.35 -11.53 6.50
C LYS A 44 5.32 -10.55 7.06
N ARG A 45 5.29 -10.36 8.38
CA ARG A 45 4.55 -9.25 9.00
C ARG A 45 5.14 -7.94 8.49
N LEU A 46 4.28 -7.10 7.94
CA LEU A 46 4.50 -5.66 7.76
C LEU A 46 4.26 -4.96 9.08
#